data_AF-A0A2Z2MP11-F1
#
_entry.id   AF-A0A2Z2MP11-F1
#
_cell.length_a   1.000
_cell.length_b   1.000
_cell.length_c   1.000
_cell.angle_alpha   90.00
_cell.angle_beta   90.00
_cell.angle_gamma   90.00
#
_symmetry.space_group_name_H-M   'P 1'
#
loop_
_entity.id
_entity.type
_entity.pdbx_description
1 polymer ?
#
loop_
_entity_poly.entity_id
_entity_poly.type
_entity_poly.pdbx_seq_one_letter_code
_entity_poly.pdbx_strand_id
1 'polypeptide(L)'
;MVLEPLRLAFKYALIKVGFLLLVLALVLSLASMYGIEKNYHESGHLGPGLHVIGDDHFERAYYTYKRVLLLNSTNASVSVNNVTYSVTGLVNVTPSLRPSVEVLSGNVSYDYTVRATDYPLAYLSLLAFLFFIVGLVLAVQGYIRMIGDIRSSRKR
;
A
#
# COMPACT_ATOMS: atom_id res chain seq x y z
N MET A 1 14.09 -16.88 -34.01
CA MET A 1 15.52 -16.49 -33.90
C MET A 1 15.96 -16.08 -32.48
N VAL A 2 15.07 -15.81 -31.50
CA VAL A 2 15.46 -15.36 -30.14
C VAL A 2 15.85 -16.51 -29.19
N LEU A 3 15.52 -17.77 -29.52
CA LEU A 3 15.73 -18.91 -28.60
C LEU A 3 17.17 -19.42 -28.53
N GLU A 4 17.97 -19.29 -29.59
CA GLU A 4 19.36 -19.78 -29.62
C GLU A 4 20.28 -19.11 -28.58
N PRO A 5 20.32 -17.76 -28.46
CA PRO A 5 21.15 -17.12 -27.44
C PRO A 5 20.68 -17.44 -26.02
N LEU A 6 19.37 -17.57 -25.82
CA LEU A 6 18.80 -17.94 -24.51
C LEU A 6 19.23 -19.36 -24.11
N ARG A 7 19.13 -20.32 -25.04
CA ARG A 7 19.55 -21.70 -24.82
C ARG A 7 21.04 -21.82 -24.49
N LEU A 8 21.88 -20.97 -25.07
CA LEU A 8 23.31 -20.91 -24.75
C LEU A 8 23.56 -20.35 -23.34
N ALA A 9 22.86 -19.28 -22.97
CA ALA A 9 22.96 -18.66 -21.64
C ALA A 9 22.54 -19.62 -20.51
N PHE A 10 21.49 -20.41 -20.72
CA PHE A 10 21.01 -21.40 -19.73
C PHE A 10 21.93 -22.62 -19.54
N LYS A 11 22.99 -22.77 -20.33
CA LYS A 11 24.05 -23.76 -20.03
C LYS A 11 24.90 -23.37 -18.82
N TYR A 12 24.96 -22.08 -18.48
CA TYR A 12 25.72 -21.59 -17.34
C TYR A 12 24.88 -21.70 -16.07
N ALA A 13 25.36 -22.51 -15.12
CA ALA A 13 24.65 -22.76 -13.85
C ALA A 13 24.32 -21.45 -13.09
N LEU A 14 25.25 -20.49 -13.07
CA LEU A 14 25.04 -19.19 -12.41
C LEU A 14 23.92 -18.37 -13.04
N ILE A 15 23.81 -18.36 -14.38
CA ILE A 15 22.74 -17.67 -15.09
C ILE A 15 21.39 -18.34 -14.78
N LYS A 16 21.34 -19.68 -14.80
CA LYS A 16 20.12 -20.44 -14.51
C LYS A 16 19.61 -20.19 -13.09
N VAL A 17 20.49 -20.25 -12.10
CA VAL A 17 20.13 -20.02 -10.68
C VAL A 17 19.74 -18.56 -10.45
N GLY A 18 20.51 -17.61 -11.00
CA GLY A 18 20.18 -16.19 -10.89
C GLY A 18 18.82 -15.87 -11.50
N PHE A 19 18.52 -16.42 -12.68
CA PHE A 19 17.23 -16.25 -13.33
C PHE A 19 16.08 -16.84 -12.52
N LEU A 20 16.24 -18.03 -11.94
CA LEU A 20 15.21 -18.65 -11.10
C LEU A 20 14.91 -17.79 -9.86
N LEU A 21 15.94 -17.25 -9.21
CA LEU A 21 15.77 -16.33 -8.08
C LEU A 21 15.05 -15.04 -8.49
N LEU A 22 15.34 -14.49 -9.67
CA LEU A 22 14.64 -13.32 -10.20
C LEU A 22 13.16 -13.61 -10.48
N VAL A 23 12.84 -14.78 -11.03
CA VAL A 23 11.44 -15.21 -11.24
C VAL A 23 10.74 -15.37 -9.89
N LEU A 24 11.39 -15.99 -8.91
CA LEU A 24 10.83 -16.15 -7.57
C LEU A 24 10.61 -14.80 -6.89
N ALA A 25 11.55 -13.87 -7.00
CA ALA A 25 11.42 -12.51 -6.52
C ALA A 25 10.20 -11.81 -7.13
N LEU A 26 9.99 -11.98 -8.44
CA LEU A 26 8.84 -11.41 -9.14
C LEU A 26 7.51 -11.98 -8.59
N VAL A 27 7.40 -13.29 -8.43
CA VAL A 27 6.19 -13.93 -7.90
C VAL A 27 5.90 -13.46 -6.48
N LEU A 28 6.92 -13.39 -5.62
CA LEU A 28 6.77 -12.91 -4.24
C LEU A 28 6.40 -11.43 -4.19
N SER A 29 6.96 -10.61 -5.08
CA SER A 29 6.60 -9.20 -5.20
C SER A 29 5.12 -9.06 -5.56
N LEU A 30 4.63 -9.82 -6.55
CA LEU A 30 3.22 -9.80 -6.93
C LEU A 30 2.31 -10.29 -5.78
N ALA A 31 2.70 -11.36 -5.09
CA ALA A 31 1.97 -11.85 -3.94
C ALA A 31 1.91 -10.81 -2.80
N SER A 32 2.98 -10.05 -2.58
CA SER A 32 3.03 -9.01 -1.54
C SER A 32 2.07 -7.84 -1.78
N MET A 33 1.65 -7.63 -3.04
CA MET A 33 0.70 -6.59 -3.42
C MET A 33 -0.76 -7.00 -3.20
N TYR A 34 -1.02 -8.23 -2.74
CA TYR A 34 -2.38 -8.67 -2.46
C TYR A 34 -2.98 -7.85 -1.32
N GLY A 35 -3.93 -6.98 -1.69
CA GLY A 35 -4.64 -6.10 -0.77
C GLY A 35 -6.04 -6.62 -0.46
N ILE A 36 -6.43 -6.57 0.82
CA ILE A 36 -7.77 -6.88 1.30
C ILE A 36 -8.42 -5.58 1.76
N GLU A 37 -9.62 -5.28 1.26
CA GLU A 37 -10.36 -4.11 1.70
C GLU A 37 -10.88 -4.29 3.14
N LYS A 38 -10.69 -3.27 3.96
CA LYS A 38 -11.20 -3.16 5.32
C LYS A 38 -12.00 -1.88 5.44
N ASN A 39 -13.16 -1.98 6.07
CA ASN A 39 -14.04 -0.85 6.28
C ASN A 39 -14.36 -0.75 7.78
N TYR A 40 -14.35 0.48 8.28
CA TYR A 40 -14.80 0.82 9.62
C TYR A 40 -15.93 1.84 9.48
N HIS A 41 -16.95 1.68 10.32
CA HIS A 41 -18.11 2.56 10.34
C HIS A 41 -18.50 2.83 11.78
N GLU A 42 -18.74 4.10 12.09
CA GLU A 42 -19.15 4.57 13.40
C GLU A 42 -20.17 5.69 13.22
N SER A 43 -21.26 5.63 13.98
CA SER A 43 -22.28 6.67 13.97
C SER A 43 -22.72 7.01 15.39
N GLY A 44 -23.17 8.24 15.57
CA GLY A 44 -23.56 8.72 16.89
C GLY A 44 -24.06 10.15 16.90
N HIS A 45 -24.17 10.70 18.11
CA HIS A 45 -24.60 12.07 18.35
C HIS A 45 -23.52 12.82 19.13
N LEU A 46 -23.20 14.02 18.67
CA LEU A 46 -22.25 14.93 19.29
C LEU A 46 -23.01 16.09 19.89
N GLY A 47 -22.84 16.26 21.20
CA GLY A 47 -23.19 17.50 21.90
C GLY A 47 -22.03 18.50 21.85
N PRO A 48 -22.22 19.71 22.41
CA PRO A 48 -21.19 20.73 22.48
C PRO A 48 -19.88 20.22 23.10
N GLY A 49 -18.74 20.61 22.52
CA GLY A 49 -17.41 20.22 22.98
C GLY A 49 -16.58 19.49 21.92
N LEU A 50 -15.38 19.08 22.31
CA LEU A 50 -14.40 18.42 21.45
C LEU A 50 -14.56 16.90 21.49
N HIS A 51 -14.71 16.30 20.31
CA HIS A 51 -14.87 14.86 20.13
C HIS A 51 -13.91 14.36 19.06
N VAL A 52 -13.20 13.27 19.35
CA VAL A 52 -12.35 12.60 18.36
C VAL A 52 -13.09 11.38 17.85
N ILE A 53 -13.40 11.37 16.55
CA ILE A 53 -14.19 10.31 15.92
C ILE A 53 -13.26 9.32 15.23
N GLY A 54 -13.65 8.06 15.17
CA GLY A 54 -12.89 6.99 14.53
C GLY A 54 -12.14 6.11 15.53
N ASP A 55 -11.52 5.05 15.01
CA ASP A 55 -10.75 4.08 15.78
C ASP A 55 -9.25 4.22 15.50
N ASP A 56 -8.48 4.57 16.54
CA ASP A 56 -7.03 4.70 16.46
C ASP A 56 -6.36 3.37 16.05
N HIS A 57 -6.90 2.25 16.51
CA HIS A 57 -6.35 0.94 16.21
C HIS A 57 -6.57 0.60 14.74
N PHE A 58 -7.78 0.79 14.22
CA PHE A 58 -8.09 0.57 12.81
C PHE A 58 -7.26 1.47 11.89
N GLU A 59 -7.20 2.78 12.17
CA GLU A 59 -6.53 3.74 11.30
C GLU A 59 -5.00 3.63 11.30
N ARG A 60 -4.40 3.08 12.37
CA ARG A 60 -2.97 2.76 12.43
C ARG A 60 -2.63 1.39 11.85
N ALA A 61 -3.52 0.42 11.97
CA ALA A 61 -3.27 -0.94 11.51
C ALA A 61 -3.34 -1.07 9.98
N TYR A 62 -4.15 -0.24 9.31
CA TYR A 62 -4.44 -0.39 7.88
C TYR A 62 -4.11 0.88 7.09
N TYR A 63 -3.81 0.70 5.80
CA TYR A 63 -3.55 1.82 4.90
C TYR A 63 -4.86 2.50 4.51
N THR A 64 -5.19 3.60 5.20
CA THR A 64 -6.43 4.35 4.98
C THR A 64 -6.32 5.24 3.75
N TYR A 65 -7.21 5.04 2.76
CA TYR A 65 -7.22 5.83 1.53
C TYR A 65 -8.47 6.71 1.38
N LYS A 66 -9.52 6.47 2.17
CA LYS A 66 -10.75 7.28 2.12
C LYS A 66 -11.39 7.40 3.50
N ARG A 67 -11.69 8.64 3.90
CA ARG A 67 -12.47 8.99 5.08
C ARG A 67 -13.66 9.84 4.65
N VAL A 68 -14.84 9.49 5.13
CA VAL A 68 -16.08 10.23 4.86
C VAL A 68 -16.76 10.47 6.20
N LEU A 69 -17.01 11.73 6.52
CA LEU A 69 -17.74 12.17 7.69
C LEU A 69 -18.99 12.91 7.22
N LEU A 70 -20.15 12.31 7.44
CA LEU A 70 -21.43 12.94 7.22
C LEU A 70 -21.88 13.54 8.55
N LEU A 71 -22.18 14.83 8.54
CA LEU A 71 -22.72 15.58 9.67
C LEU A 71 -24.15 15.99 9.34
N ASN A 72 -25.09 15.75 10.24
CA ASN A 72 -26.48 16.10 10.06
C ASN A 72 -27.02 16.81 11.30
N SER A 73 -27.55 18.02 11.10
CA SER A 73 -28.16 18.84 12.15
C SER A 73 -29.19 19.80 11.55
N THR A 74 -30.15 20.26 12.34
CA THR A 74 -31.10 21.30 11.92
C THR A 74 -30.45 22.68 11.87
N ASN A 75 -29.54 22.97 12.81
CA ASN A 75 -28.73 24.18 12.86
C ASN A 75 -27.60 23.98 13.89
N ALA A 76 -26.37 23.78 13.41
CA ALA A 76 -25.20 23.65 14.27
C ALA A 76 -23.95 24.28 13.64
N SER A 77 -23.02 24.70 14.48
CA SER A 77 -21.69 25.16 14.07
C SER A 77 -20.64 24.20 14.58
N VAL A 78 -19.84 23.65 13.67
CA VAL A 78 -18.90 22.56 13.96
C VAL A 78 -17.55 22.88 13.33
N SER A 79 -16.46 22.73 14.08
CA SER A 79 -15.10 22.78 13.57
C SER A 79 -14.56 21.37 13.40
N VAL A 80 -14.21 20.98 12.17
CA VAL A 80 -13.58 19.69 11.86
C VAL A 80 -12.13 19.96 11.46
N ASN A 81 -11.17 19.50 12.26
CA ASN A 81 -9.74 19.72 12.03
C ASN A 81 -9.38 21.20 11.76
N ASN A 82 -9.90 22.11 12.59
CA ASN A 82 -9.74 23.56 12.48
C ASN A 82 -10.44 24.23 11.28
N VAL A 83 -11.35 23.52 10.60
CA VAL A 83 -12.19 24.08 9.54
C VAL A 83 -13.63 24.14 10.04
N THR A 84 -14.18 25.36 10.13
CA THR A 84 -15.54 25.58 10.62
C THR A 84 -16.57 25.37 9.51
N TYR A 85 -17.63 24.63 9.84
CA TYR A 85 -18.77 24.33 8.99
C TYR A 85 -20.07 24.74 9.69
N SER A 86 -20.94 25.41 8.96
CA SER A 86 -22.34 25.57 9.36
C SER A 86 -23.12 24.37 8.85
N VAL A 87 -23.61 23.54 9.76
CA VAL A 87 -24.37 22.32 9.46
C VAL A 87 -25.86 22.64 9.50
N THR A 88 -26.46 22.73 8.32
CA THR A 88 -27.91 22.91 8.12
C THR A 88 -28.41 21.83 7.18
N GLY A 89 -29.01 20.78 7.72
CA GLY A 89 -29.25 19.51 7.03
C GLY A 89 -27.99 18.64 7.02
N LEU A 90 -27.73 17.98 5.88
CA LEU A 90 -26.63 17.04 5.71
C LEU A 90 -25.41 17.72 5.06
N VAL A 91 -24.26 17.66 5.73
CA VAL A 91 -22.96 18.13 5.24
C VAL A 91 -22.02 16.94 5.12
N ASN A 92 -21.36 16.82 3.96
CA ASN A 92 -20.35 15.79 3.71
C ASN A 92 -18.95 16.39 3.79
N VAL A 93 -18.13 15.87 4.69
CA VAL A 93 -16.74 16.26 4.90
C VAL A 93 -15.85 15.06 4.59
N THR A 94 -14.80 15.27 3.80
CA THR A 94 -13.78 14.24 3.49
C THR A 94 -12.45 14.63 4.14
N PRO A 95 -12.27 14.37 5.44
CA PRO A 95 -11.05 14.78 6.13
C PRO A 95 -9.85 13.94 5.67
N SER A 96 -8.68 14.58 5.52
CA SER A 96 -7.44 13.89 5.15
C SER A 96 -6.86 13.07 6.31
N LEU A 97 -7.05 13.55 7.54
CA LEU A 97 -6.63 12.93 8.79
C LEU A 97 -7.86 12.45 9.59
N ARG A 98 -7.63 11.70 10.66
CA ARG A 98 -8.68 11.35 11.62
C ARG A 98 -9.40 12.62 12.09
N PRO A 99 -10.75 12.69 12.00
CA PRO A 99 -11.48 13.91 12.32
C PRO A 99 -11.55 14.17 13.82
N SER A 100 -11.02 15.32 14.23
CA SER A 100 -11.33 15.96 15.50
C SER A 100 -12.47 16.95 15.25
N VAL A 101 -13.61 16.70 15.87
CA VAL A 101 -14.85 17.45 15.68
C VAL A 101 -15.16 18.24 16.96
N GLU A 102 -15.06 19.54 16.89
CA GLU A 102 -15.46 20.46 17.95
C GLU A 102 -16.83 21.06 17.61
N VAL A 103 -17.84 20.72 18.42
CA VAL A 103 -19.19 21.28 18.27
C VAL A 103 -19.25 22.59 19.06
N LEU A 104 -19.30 23.70 18.33
CA LEU A 104 -19.34 25.06 18.88
C LEU A 104 -20.76 25.39 19.38
N SER A 105 -21.78 24.94 18.66
CA SER A 105 -23.19 25.11 19.05
C SER A 105 -24.10 24.09 18.35
N GLY A 106 -25.21 23.74 19.02
CA GLY A 106 -26.20 22.79 18.52
C GLY A 106 -25.87 21.32 18.85
N ASN A 107 -26.71 20.41 18.36
CA ASN A 107 -26.49 18.97 18.43
C ASN A 107 -26.34 18.42 17.01
N VAL A 108 -25.36 17.56 16.79
CA VAL A 108 -25.04 17.04 15.45
C VAL A 108 -25.05 15.53 15.50
N SER A 109 -25.83 14.91 14.61
CA SER A 109 -25.67 13.48 14.32
C SER A 109 -24.55 13.30 13.31
N TYR A 110 -23.72 12.28 13.50
CA TYR A 110 -22.64 11.97 12.58
C TYR A 110 -22.69 10.52 12.11
N ASP A 111 -22.17 10.32 10.91
CA ASP A 111 -21.87 9.02 10.34
C ASP A 111 -20.46 9.12 9.75
N TYR A 112 -19.56 8.33 10.32
CA TYR A 112 -18.16 8.27 9.93
C TYR A 112 -17.85 6.92 9.31
N THR A 113 -17.35 6.95 8.09
CA THR A 113 -16.94 5.77 7.35
C THR A 113 -15.49 5.91 6.89
N VAL A 114 -14.68 4.91 7.23
CA VAL A 114 -13.28 4.79 6.81
C VAL A 114 -13.11 3.57 5.95
N ARG A 115 -12.42 3.75 4.82
CA ARG A 115 -11.99 2.64 3.96
C ARG A 115 -10.47 2.59 3.94
N ALA A 116 -9.97 1.39 4.18
CA ALA A 116 -8.56 1.09 4.21
C ALA A 116 -8.25 -0.21 3.46
N THR A 117 -6.99 -0.42 3.15
CA THR A 117 -6.49 -1.65 2.55
C THR A 117 -5.46 -2.27 3.49
N ASP A 118 -5.62 -3.57 3.73
CA ASP A 118 -4.69 -4.42 4.45
C ASP A 118 -3.82 -5.19 3.45
N TYR A 119 -2.50 -5.22 3.66
CA TYR A 119 -1.55 -5.97 2.83
C TYR A 119 -0.92 -7.07 3.69
N PRO A 120 -1.64 -8.19 3.94
CA PRO A 120 -1.21 -9.21 4.88
C PRO A 120 0.13 -9.83 4.49
N LEU A 121 0.43 -9.88 3.19
CA LEU A 121 1.66 -10.44 2.64
C LEU A 121 2.75 -9.40 2.35
N ALA A 122 2.60 -8.16 2.81
CA ALA A 122 3.58 -7.09 2.56
C ALA A 122 4.99 -7.47 3.02
N TYR A 123 5.12 -8.28 4.08
CA TYR A 123 6.41 -8.78 4.56
C TYR A 123 7.19 -9.61 3.51
N LEU A 124 6.50 -10.24 2.54
CA LEU A 124 7.14 -10.96 1.44
C LEU A 124 7.90 -10.03 0.49
N SER A 125 7.59 -8.73 0.45
CA SER A 125 8.32 -7.76 -0.39
C SER A 125 9.80 -7.65 -0.01
N LEU A 126 10.11 -7.74 1.29
CA LEU A 126 11.49 -7.74 1.77
C LEU A 126 12.24 -8.99 1.30
N LEU A 127 11.58 -10.15 1.36
CA LEU A 127 12.15 -11.41 0.88
C LEU A 127 12.34 -11.39 -0.65
N ALA A 128 11.37 -10.85 -1.38
CA ALA A 128 11.45 -10.64 -2.81
C ALA A 128 12.65 -9.75 -3.18
N PHE A 129 12.87 -8.67 -2.42
CA PHE A 129 14.00 -7.75 -2.64
C PHE A 129 15.35 -8.45 -2.45
N LEU A 130 15.50 -9.31 -1.44
CA LEU A 130 16.72 -10.08 -1.23
C LEU A 130 16.98 -11.05 -2.39
N PHE A 131 15.97 -11.80 -2.82
CA PHE A 131 16.12 -12.69 -3.98
C PHE A 131 16.41 -11.93 -5.27
N PHE A 132 15.86 -10.73 -5.43
CA PHE A 132 16.18 -9.87 -6.56
C PHE A 132 17.66 -9.50 -6.59
N ILE A 133 18.22 -9.02 -5.47
CA ILE A 133 19.64 -8.64 -5.40
C ILE A 133 20.54 -9.84 -5.69
N VAL A 134 20.33 -10.96 -4.99
CA VAL A 134 21.16 -12.16 -5.15
C VAL A 134 21.04 -12.72 -6.57
N GLY A 135 19.81 -12.79 -7.09
CA GLY A 135 19.54 -13.24 -8.44
C GLY A 135 20.23 -12.38 -9.50
N LEU A 136 20.18 -11.05 -9.33
CA LEU A 136 20.82 -10.10 -10.22
C LEU A 136 22.34 -10.26 -10.23
N VAL A 137 22.97 -10.35 -9.05
CA VAL A 137 24.42 -10.54 -8.93
C VAL A 137 24.87 -11.84 -9.62
N LEU A 138 24.16 -12.96 -9.36
CA LEU A 138 24.48 -14.25 -9.97
C LEU A 138 24.29 -14.24 -11.49
N ALA A 139 23.22 -13.60 -11.98
CA ALA A 139 22.98 -13.47 -13.41
C ALA A 139 24.07 -12.65 -14.11
N VAL A 140 24.48 -11.53 -13.51
CA VAL A 140 25.57 -10.68 -14.03
C VAL A 140 26.91 -11.41 -14.03
N GLN A 141 27.26 -12.08 -12.93
CA GLN A 141 28.48 -12.88 -12.86
C GLN A 141 28.49 -14.02 -13.90
N GLY A 142 27.35 -14.70 -14.05
CA GLY A 142 27.18 -15.74 -15.07
C GLY A 142 27.34 -15.18 -16.48
N TYR A 143 26.76 -14.02 -16.75
CA TYR A 143 26.90 -13.32 -18.03
C TYR A 143 28.36 -12.95 -18.34
N ILE A 144 29.09 -12.39 -17.37
CA ILE A 144 30.52 -12.06 -17.52
C ILE A 144 31.33 -13.31 -17.87
N ARG A 145 31.09 -14.43 -17.18
CA ARG A 145 31.77 -15.71 -17.49
C ARG A 145 31.45 -16.20 -18.89
N MET A 146 30.18 -16.17 -19.30
CA MET A 146 29.75 -16.58 -20.64
C MET A 146 30.45 -15.77 -21.74
N ILE A 147 30.52 -14.44 -21.60
CA ILE A 147 31.21 -13.58 -22.57
C ILE A 147 32.71 -13.86 -22.58
N GLY A 148 33.31 -14.10 -21.41
CA GLY A 148 34.71 -14.51 -21.29
C GLY A 148 35.02 -15.79 -22.07
N ASP A 149 34.19 -16.82 -21.88
CA ASP A 149 34.36 -18.12 -22.53
C ASP A 149 34.18 -18.01 -24.05
N ILE A 150 33.15 -17.31 -24.52
CA ILE A 150 32.94 -17.06 -25.97
C ILE A 150 34.14 -16.32 -26.58
N ARG A 151 34.67 -15.30 -25.90
CA ARG A 151 35.83 -14.53 -26.39
C ARG A 151 37.10 -15.38 -26.43
N SER A 152 37.29 -16.27 -25.46
CA SER A 152 38.44 -17.18 -25.41
C SER A 152 38.36 -18.25 -26.50
N SER A 153 37.17 -18.80 -26.76
CA SER A 153 36.94 -19.80 -27.80
C SER A 153 37.12 -19.26 -29.22
N ARG A 154 36.99 -17.94 -29.42
CA ARG A 154 37.18 -17.28 -30.72
C ARG A 154 38.65 -16.93 -31.01
N LYS A 155 39.54 -17.04 -30.01
CA LYS A 155 40.98 -16.77 -30.14
C LYS A 155 41.82 -18.03 -30.39
N ARG A 156 41.21 -19.22 -30.31
CA ARG A 156 41.78 -20.49 -30.77
C ARG A 156 41.21 -20.80 -32.16
#